data_AF-A0A7C7XAV3-F1
#
_entry.id   AF-A0A7C7XAV3-F1
#
_cell.length_a   1.000
_cell.length_b   1.000
_cell.length_c   1.000
_cell.angle_alpha   90.00
_cell.angle_beta   90.00
_cell.angle_gamma   90.00
#
_symmetry.space_group_name_H-M   'P 1'
#
loop_
_entity.id
_entity.type
_entity.pdbx_description
1 polymer ?
#
loop_
_entity_poly.entity_id
_entity_poly.type
_entity_poly.pdbx_seq_one_letter_code
_entity_poly.pdbx_strand_id
1 'polypeptide(L)'
;YILLTAEFVATTQVLVYIGAVMVLFLFGIMLTKAPLGNAMEMTGAQWPIAAAVSVLLGGVTVCSLMAHFGSDRLVTDGPIFRTADVSDEVFSTYIIPFEAISVLLLAALIGAIVLARKD
;
A
#
# COMPACT_ATOMS: atom_id res chain seq x y z
N TYR A 1 0.62 -4.11 12.20
CA TYR A 1 -0.84 -4.29 12.29
C TYR A 1 -1.27 -5.21 13.42
N ILE A 2 -0.75 -6.44 13.53
CA ILE A 2 -1.08 -7.33 14.65
C ILE A 2 -0.81 -6.68 16.02
N LEU A 3 0.37 -6.08 16.21
CA LEU A 3 0.72 -5.39 17.46
C LEU A 3 -0.11 -4.12 17.75
N LEU A 4 -0.83 -3.62 16.75
CA LEU A 4 -1.74 -2.48 16.86
C LEU A 4 -3.21 -2.94 16.99
N THR A 5 -3.44 -4.22 17.28
CA THR A 5 -4.79 -4.82 17.40
C THR A 5 -5.63 -4.68 16.12
N ALA A 6 -4.98 -4.53 14.96
CA ALA A 6 -5.63 -4.44 13.65
C ALA A 6 -5.49 -5.77 12.89
N GLU A 7 -6.16 -6.81 13.39
CA GLU A 7 -6.04 -8.19 12.88
C GLU A 7 -6.50 -8.34 11.42
N PHE A 8 -7.65 -7.76 11.08
CA PHE A 8 -8.25 -7.87 9.75
C PHE A 8 -7.34 -7.29 8.67
N VAL A 9 -6.80 -6.09 8.93
CA VAL A 9 -5.86 -5.41 8.03
C VAL A 9 -4.56 -6.19 7.92
N ALA A 10 -4.05 -6.75 9.02
CA ALA A 10 -2.84 -7.56 9.00
C ALA A 10 -3.00 -8.79 8.09
N THR A 11 -4.09 -9.54 8.25
CA THR A 11 -4.36 -10.74 7.45
C THR A 11 -4.58 -10.39 5.99
N THR A 12 -5.35 -9.33 5.71
CA THR A 12 -5.60 -8.86 4.33
C THR A 12 -4.30 -8.40 3.65
N GLN A 13 -3.38 -7.76 4.38
CA GLN A 13 -2.07 -7.38 3.84
C GLN A 13 -1.28 -8.61 3.36
N VAL A 14 -1.29 -9.69 4.12
CA VAL A 14 -0.61 -10.92 3.70
C VAL A 14 -1.33 -11.55 2.51
N LEU A 15 -2.66 -11.70 2.56
CA LEU A 15 -3.42 -12.36 1.50
C LEU A 15 -3.40 -11.60 0.17
N VAL A 16 -3.64 -10.28 0.20
CA VAL A 16 -3.80 -9.47 -1.00
C VAL A 16 -2.47 -8.90 -1.47
N TYR A 17 -1.74 -8.19 -0.61
CA TYR A 17 -0.51 -7.53 -1.03
C TYR A 17 0.59 -8.55 -1.32
N ILE A 18 0.88 -9.43 -0.36
CA ILE A 18 1.91 -10.46 -0.55
C ILE A 18 1.39 -11.58 -1.47
N GLY A 19 0.21 -12.13 -1.18
CA GLY A 19 -0.31 -13.31 -1.85
C GLY A 19 -0.74 -13.11 -3.31
N ALA A 20 -1.28 -11.94 -3.66
CA ALA A 20 -1.74 -11.66 -5.02
C ALA A 20 -0.83 -10.66 -5.75
N VAL A 21 -0.67 -9.45 -5.21
CA VAL A 21 0.00 -8.35 -5.91
C VAL A 21 1.49 -8.65 -6.12
N MET A 22 2.24 -8.90 -5.05
CA MET A 22 3.68 -9.18 -5.15
C MET A 22 3.97 -10.42 -6.00
N VAL A 23 3.17 -11.49 -5.87
CA VAL A 23 3.32 -12.69 -6.70
C VAL A 23 3.08 -12.39 -8.19
N LEU A 24 2.06 -11.59 -8.54
CA LEU A 24 1.83 -11.14 -9.91
C LEU A 24 3.03 -10.32 -10.46
N PHE A 25 3.56 -9.40 -9.65
CA PHE A 25 4.76 -8.64 -10.02
C PHE A 25 5.96 -9.56 -10.25
N LEU A 26 6.19 -10.54 -9.38
CA LEU A 26 7.27 -11.52 -9.54
C LEU A 26 7.09 -12.33 -10.83
N PHE A 27 5.89 -12.81 -11.14
CA PHE A 27 5.62 -13.46 -12.43
C PHE A 27 5.92 -12.53 -13.62
N GLY A 28 5.51 -11.26 -13.55
CA GLY A 28 5.82 -10.27 -14.57
C GLY A 28 7.32 -10.08 -14.78
N ILE A 29 8.09 -9.91 -13.69
CA ILE A 29 9.55 -9.75 -13.74
C ILE A 29 10.24 -11.02 -14.28
N MET A 30 9.79 -12.20 -13.83
CA MET A 30 10.33 -13.48 -14.28
C MET A 30 10.11 -13.70 -15.79
N LEU A 31 8.93 -13.34 -16.31
CA LEU A 31 8.60 -13.49 -17.73
C LEU A 31 9.29 -12.46 -18.62
N THR A 32 9.55 -11.26 -18.10
CA THR A 32 10.13 -10.16 -18.90
C THR A 32 11.66 -10.19 -18.98
N LYS A 33 12.34 -11.17 -18.33
CA LYS A 33 13.81 -11.24 -18.23
C LYS A 33 14.43 -9.88 -17.95
N ALA A 34 13.85 -9.12 -17.02
CA ALA A 34 14.31 -7.78 -16.71
C ALA A 34 15.81 -7.84 -16.37
N PRO A 35 16.69 -7.15 -17.13
CA PRO A 35 18.11 -7.14 -16.81
C PRO A 35 18.24 -6.48 -15.43
N LEU A 36 18.63 -7.28 -14.44
CA LEU A 36 19.09 -6.80 -13.14
C LEU A 36 20.44 -6.13 -13.39
N GLY A 37 20.41 -4.90 -13.91
CA GLY A 37 21.59 -4.11 -14.21
C GLY A 37 22.41 -3.86 -12.94
N ASN A 38 23.73 -3.72 -13.09
CA ASN A 38 24.60 -3.34 -11.98
C ASN A 38 24.11 -2.00 -11.38
N ALA A 39 23.86 -1.99 -10.08
CA ALA A 39 23.31 -0.83 -9.35
C ALA A 39 24.13 0.47 -9.55
N MET A 40 25.40 0.35 -9.92
CA MET A 40 26.29 1.48 -10.21
C MET A 40 25.99 2.22 -11.52
N GLU A 41 25.40 1.56 -12.54
CA GLU A 41 25.05 2.24 -13.81
C GLU A 41 23.66 2.87 -13.79
N MET A 42 22.84 2.57 -12.77
CA MET A 42 21.47 3.07 -12.64
C MET A 42 21.38 4.43 -11.93
N THR A 43 22.49 4.92 -11.38
CA THR A 43 22.55 6.16 -10.62
C THR A 43 22.94 7.30 -11.54
N GLY A 44 21.95 7.92 -12.21
CA GLY A 44 22.18 9.08 -13.05
C GLY A 44 22.61 10.33 -12.25
N ALA A 45 23.09 11.36 -12.95
CA ALA A 45 23.62 12.60 -12.35
C ALA A 45 22.64 13.33 -11.40
N GLN A 46 21.34 13.02 -11.48
CA GLN A 46 20.29 13.53 -10.60
C GLN A 46 20.21 12.88 -9.20
N TRP A 47 20.95 11.79 -8.92
CA TRP A 47 20.91 11.13 -7.61
C TRP A 47 21.13 12.04 -6.40
N PRO A 48 22.08 13.01 -6.39
CA PRO A 48 22.21 13.93 -5.25
C PRO A 48 20.96 14.80 -5.05
N ILE A 49 20.27 15.19 -6.14
CA ILE A 49 19.02 15.93 -6.06
C ILE A 49 17.90 15.03 -5.50
N ALA A 50 17.79 13.80 -5.99
CA ALA A 50 16.81 12.82 -5.49
C ALA A 50 17.03 12.50 -3.99
N ALA A 51 18.28 12.37 -3.57
CA ALA A 51 18.66 12.20 -2.18
C ALA A 51 18.29 13.43 -1.34
N ALA A 52 18.61 14.64 -1.82
CA ALA A 52 18.25 15.89 -1.14
C ALA A 52 16.73 16.04 -0.97
N VAL A 53 15.95 15.75 -2.01
CA VAL A 53 14.48 15.78 -1.95
C VAL A 53 13.93 14.71 -0.99
N SER A 54 14.48 13.49 -1.01
CA SER A 54 14.06 12.42 -0.10
C SER A 54 14.33 12.77 1.36
N VAL A 55 15.51 13.34 1.66
CA VAL A 55 15.87 13.81 3.00
C VAL A 55 14.99 14.98 3.42
N LEU A 56 14.71 15.92 2.52
CA LEU A 56 13.85 17.05 2.82
C LEU A 56 12.41 16.59 3.12
N LEU A 57 11.82 15.74 2.28
CA LEU A 57 10.48 15.19 2.51
C LEU A 57 10.42 14.35 3.79
N GLY A 58 11.40 13.48 4.02
CA GLY A 58 11.51 12.68 5.23
C GLY A 58 11.64 13.58 6.48
N GLY A 59 12.50 14.59 6.41
CA GLY A 59 12.73 15.56 7.47
C GLY A 59 11.48 16.37 7.79
N VAL A 60 10.78 16.89 6.78
CA VAL A 60 9.49 17.60 6.96
C VAL A 60 8.46 16.68 7.60
N THR A 61 8.35 15.43 7.16
CA THR A 61 7.41 14.46 7.72
C THR A 61 7.71 14.17 9.18
N VAL A 62 8.97 13.92 9.53
CA VAL A 62 9.39 13.66 10.91
C VAL A 62 9.20 14.88 11.80
N CYS A 63 9.62 16.07 11.35
CA CYS A 63 9.44 17.31 12.10
C CYS A 63 7.95 17.61 12.33
N SER A 64 7.10 17.41 11.32
CA SER A 64 5.65 17.58 11.44
C SER A 64 5.06 16.60 12.46
N LEU A 65 5.45 15.32 12.40
CA LEU A 65 4.98 14.32 13.34
C LEU A 65 5.42 14.62 14.77
N MET A 66 6.67 15.02 14.98
CA MET A 66 7.19 15.40 16.30
C MET A 66 6.54 16.68 16.83
N ALA A 67 6.31 17.68 15.98
CA ALA A 67 5.68 18.94 16.38
C ALA A 67 4.23 18.77 16.83
N HIS A 68 3.49 17.85 16.20
CA HIS A 68 2.07 17.64 16.51
C HIS A 68 1.81 16.52 17.52
N PHE A 69 2.63 15.46 17.53
CA PHE A 69 2.38 14.25 18.32
C PHE A 69 3.53 13.86 19.26
N GLY A 70 4.62 14.64 19.32
CA GLY A 70 5.82 14.28 20.09
C GLY A 70 5.62 14.20 21.60
N SER A 71 4.59 14.85 22.14
CA SER A 71 4.23 14.80 23.56
C SER A 71 3.07 13.85 23.87
N ASP A 72 2.43 13.28 22.86
CA ASP A 72 1.26 12.43 23.05
C ASP A 72 1.69 11.05 23.53
N ARG A 73 1.02 10.56 24.58
CA ARG A 73 1.23 9.20 25.06
C ARG A 73 0.32 8.26 24.29
N LEU A 74 0.91 7.20 23.74
CA LEU A 74 0.13 6.12 23.13
C LEU A 74 -0.74 5.48 24.21
N VAL A 75 -2.05 5.42 23.96
CA VAL A 75 -2.98 4.69 24.82
C VAL A 75 -2.77 3.21 24.56
N THR A 76 -2.21 2.50 25.53
CA THR A 76 -1.90 1.06 25.44
C THR A 76 -3.09 0.17 25.78
N ASP A 77 -4.10 0.71 26.48
CA ASP A 77 -5.36 0.02 26.85
C ASP A 77 -6.52 0.49 25.95
N GLY A 78 -6.27 0.58 24.65
CA GLY A 78 -7.28 0.95 23.66
C GLY A 78 -8.29 -0.19 23.39
N PRO A 79 -9.50 0.13 22.88
CA PRO A 79 -10.49 -0.89 22.52
C PRO A 79 -9.91 -1.87 21.50
N ILE A 80 -10.22 -3.16 21.68
CA ILE A 80 -9.87 -4.20 20.72
C ILE A 80 -10.73 -3.99 19.48
N PHE A 81 -10.10 -3.64 18.35
CA PHE A 81 -10.77 -3.52 17.06
C PHE A 81 -11.15 -4.91 16.56
N ARG A 82 -12.44 -5.24 16.58
CA ARG A 82 -12.92 -6.53 16.08
C ARG A 82 -13.18 -6.41 14.59
N THR A 83 -12.98 -7.53 13.89
CA THR A 83 -13.31 -7.62 12.47
C THR A 83 -14.80 -7.30 12.19
N ALA A 84 -15.69 -7.59 13.13
CA ALA A 84 -17.12 -7.24 13.03
C ALA A 84 -17.35 -5.73 12.94
N ASP A 85 -16.62 -4.94 13.74
CA ASP A 85 -16.79 -3.48 13.77
C ASP A 85 -16.38 -2.86 12.41
N VAL A 86 -15.37 -3.44 11.74
CA VAL A 86 -14.97 -3.05 10.38
C VAL A 86 -16.07 -3.39 9.36
N SER A 87 -16.67 -4.57 9.46
CA SER A 87 -17.77 -4.99 8.57
C SER A 87 -18.97 -4.06 8.69
N ASP A 88 -19.39 -3.75 9.92
CA ASP A 88 -20.54 -2.88 10.18
C ASP A 88 -20.33 -1.49 9.57
N GLU A 89 -19.14 -0.91 9.74
CA GLU A 89 -18.82 0.42 9.20
C GLU A 89 -18.71 0.42 7.67
N VAL A 90 -18.15 -0.65 7.07
CA VAL A 90 -18.02 -0.80 5.61
C VAL A 90 -19.40 -0.91 4.94
N PHE A 91 -20.31 -1.67 5.52
CA PHE A 91 -21.65 -1.90 4.94
C PHE A 91 -22.71 -0.89 5.41
N SER A 92 -22.36 0.03 6.31
CA SER A 92 -23.21 1.14 6.74
C SER A 92 -22.67 2.47 6.20
N THR A 93 -21.83 3.17 6.96
CA THR A 93 -21.32 4.50 6.63
C THR A 93 -20.54 4.53 5.31
N TYR A 94 -19.76 3.49 5.03
CA TYR A 94 -18.89 3.42 3.85
C TYR A 94 -19.45 2.60 2.69
N ILE A 95 -20.77 2.39 2.63
CA ILE A 95 -21.39 1.61 1.55
C ILE A 95 -21.13 2.23 0.15
N ILE A 96 -21.23 3.55 0.04
CA ILE A 96 -21.01 4.26 -1.23
C ILE A 96 -19.56 4.13 -1.73
N PRO A 97 -18.51 4.42 -0.93
CA PRO A 97 -17.13 4.19 -1.38
C PRO A 97 -16.83 2.70 -1.62
N PHE A 98 -17.44 1.78 -0.87
CA PHE A 98 -17.30 0.34 -1.14
C PHE A 98 -17.84 -0.04 -2.52
N GLU A 99 -19.02 0.46 -2.90
CA GLU A 99 -19.58 0.25 -4.24
C GLU A 99 -18.71 0.87 -5.33
N ALA A 100 -18.20 2.08 -5.12
CA ALA A 100 -17.31 2.75 -6.08
C ALA A 100 -16.03 1.94 -6.33
N ILE A 101 -15.42 1.37 -5.28
CA ILE A 101 -14.26 0.49 -5.41
C ILE A 101 -14.64 -0.82 -6.12
N SER A 102 -15.81 -1.38 -5.84
CA SER A 102 -16.28 -2.60 -6.52
C SER A 102 -16.44 -2.41 -8.02
N VAL A 103 -17.01 -1.27 -8.45
CA VAL A 103 -17.10 -0.88 -9.86
C VAL A 103 -15.72 -0.63 -10.46
N LEU A 104 -14.81 0.02 -9.73
CA LEU A 104 -13.42 0.22 -10.15
C LEU A 104 -12.70 -1.12 -10.39
N LEU A 105 -12.88 -2.10 -9.50
CA LEU A 105 -12.29 -3.44 -9.65
C LEU A 105 -12.89 -4.20 -10.83
N LEU A 106 -14.20 -4.08 -11.08
CA LEU A 106 -14.84 -4.63 -12.27
C LEU A 106 -14.26 -4.00 -13.55
N ALA A 107 -14.12 -2.67 -13.58
CA ALA A 107 -13.52 -1.96 -14.70
C ALA A 107 -12.05 -2.37 -14.92
N ALA A 108 -11.28 -2.55 -13.84
CA ALA A 108 -9.90 -3.04 -13.91
C ALA A 108 -9.81 -4.45 -14.48
N LEU A 109 -10.71 -5.36 -14.08
CA LEU A 109 -10.78 -6.72 -14.64
C LEU A 109 -11.08 -6.70 -16.13
N ILE A 110 -12.09 -5.93 -16.56
CA ILE A 110 -12.43 -5.75 -17.97
C ILE A 110 -11.22 -5.18 -18.73
N GLY A 111 -10.58 -4.14 -18.18
CA GLY A 111 -9.38 -3.53 -18.76
C GLY A 111 -8.24 -4.53 -18.95
N ALA A 112 -7.97 -5.36 -17.95
CA ALA A 112 -6.95 -6.41 -18.02
C ALA A 112 -7.27 -7.44 -19.11
N ILE A 113 -8.53 -7.89 -19.21
CA ILE A 113 -8.97 -8.85 -20.24
C ILE A 113 -8.83 -8.26 -21.65
N VAL A 114 -9.27 -7.01 -21.84
CA VAL A 114 -9.18 -6.32 -23.13
C VAL A 114 -7.73 -6.12 -23.55
N LEU A 115 -6.84 -5.78 -22.61
CA LEU A 115 -5.42 -5.59 -22.88
C LEU A 115 -4.69 -6.92 -23.19
N ALA A 116 -5.09 -8.01 -22.53
CA ALA A 116 -4.48 -9.33 -22.73
C ALA A 116 -4.99 -10.06 -23.98
N ARG A 117 -6.20 -9.73 -24.45
CA ARG A 117 -6.77 -10.33 -25.66
C ARG A 117 -5.96 -9.91 -26.88
N LYS A 118 -5.46 -10.91 -27.60
CA LYS A 118 -4.64 -10.74 -28.80
C LYS A 118 -5.53 -10.95 -30.04
N ASP A 119 -6.41 -9.98 -30.28
CA ASP A 119 -7.13 -9.77 -31.55
C ASP A 119 -6.84 -8.34 -32.02
#